data_AF-A0A4U9EVS6-F1
#
_entry.id   AF-A0A4U9EVS6-F1
#
_cell.length_a   1.000
_cell.length_b   1.000
_cell.length_c   1.000
_cell.angle_alpha   90.00
_cell.angle_beta   90.00
_cell.angle_gamma   90.00
#
_symmetry.space_group_name_H-M   'P 1'
#
loop_
_entity.id
_entity.type
_entity.pdbx_description
1 polymer ?
#
loop_
_entity_poly.entity_id
_entity_poly.type
_entity_poly.pdbx_seq_one_letter_code
_entity_poly.pdbx_strand_id
1 'polypeptide(L)'
;MKLPSSCLLALVAGSSALNIPSHHDAPLTIKTTSGELTGFINETAPSVRQFLGVPFAEPPVKSLRFQPPRRLHGKGSISAKKYAPSCKQALSNAPTVYNQYMTQFLINGGQSEDCLYLNVYAPLNPTSKRLPVMIYIPGGGFTGGGADSLYKIPDKWIQKTQAHIVVTMNYRVNVFGFPNAKDAHQNAGLLDQRMVVEWVRDNVAGFGGDPNQMVLWGQSAGAGSVGMYGYAYPKDLIVKGLISDSGAPSMLVKPYGNYTDFDTIAAKLGCKAGSKQLECMQKVDASELQKVYSETAGVSFTPVGDNTTAFSNTTDRLARGLVTKVPWIFGNNANEGAGFGTYNKSGVSASQLAIGRAAIVCPVAAEVENREKYGYPTYRYYYTGNFSNISPLPWIGATHSAELPLIFGTHYEYRGNSTEYEWQVADGMQSLWLSFAKNPTKNGIKGDGVTWPLYKPDQKKMAVLAEAGKKWFQLGPESLTDDQCSKA
;
A
#
# COMPACT_ATOMS: atom_id res chain seq x y z
N MET A 1 47.68 -41.17 -68.79
CA MET A 1 47.55 -40.19 -67.69
C MET A 1 46.21 -39.48 -67.85
N LYS A 2 45.47 -39.29 -66.74
CA LYS A 2 44.14 -38.67 -66.56
C LYS A 2 42.94 -39.65 -66.48
N LEU A 3 42.57 -39.94 -65.23
CA LEU A 3 41.27 -40.44 -64.78
C LEU A 3 40.19 -39.35 -64.93
N PRO A 4 38.90 -39.72 -65.06
CA PRO A 4 37.78 -38.77 -65.04
C PRO A 4 37.36 -38.41 -63.60
N SER A 5 36.99 -37.15 -63.41
CA SER A 5 36.48 -36.57 -62.16
C SER A 5 35.03 -36.98 -61.90
N SER A 6 34.77 -37.53 -60.72
CA SER A 6 33.42 -37.74 -60.17
C SER A 6 32.87 -36.44 -59.58
N CYS A 7 31.65 -36.10 -59.95
CA CYS A 7 30.87 -34.99 -59.41
C CYS A 7 30.37 -35.31 -57.98
N LEU A 8 30.67 -34.44 -57.01
CA LEU A 8 30.08 -34.49 -55.67
C LEU A 8 28.75 -33.73 -55.66
N LEU A 9 27.64 -34.43 -55.37
CA LEU A 9 26.38 -33.79 -54.98
C LEU A 9 26.49 -33.33 -53.52
N ALA A 10 26.29 -32.03 -53.27
CA ALA A 10 26.08 -31.49 -51.93
C ALA A 10 24.58 -31.52 -51.60
N LEU A 11 24.20 -32.32 -50.59
CA LEU A 11 22.88 -32.22 -49.95
C LEU A 11 22.85 -30.97 -49.07
N VAL A 12 22.02 -29.99 -49.42
CA VAL A 12 21.65 -28.90 -48.52
C VAL A 12 20.47 -29.37 -47.68
N ALA A 13 20.72 -29.67 -46.40
CA ALA A 13 19.67 -29.94 -45.44
C ALA A 13 18.96 -28.61 -45.09
N GLY A 14 17.71 -28.47 -45.53
CA GLY A 14 16.84 -27.36 -45.15
C GLY A 14 16.37 -27.53 -43.71
N SER A 15 16.98 -26.80 -42.78
CA SER A 15 16.46 -26.63 -41.43
C SER A 15 15.25 -25.71 -41.48
N SER A 16 14.04 -26.29 -41.49
CA SER A 16 12.81 -25.58 -41.17
C SER A 16 12.88 -25.13 -39.70
N ALA A 17 13.28 -23.88 -39.49
CA ALA A 17 13.17 -23.21 -38.21
C ALA A 17 11.69 -23.19 -37.81
N LEU A 18 11.35 -23.90 -36.74
CA LEU A 18 10.11 -23.70 -36.01
C LEU A 18 10.10 -22.25 -35.54
N ASN A 19 9.28 -21.41 -36.19
CA ASN A 19 8.93 -20.10 -35.68
C ASN A 19 8.20 -20.30 -34.35
N ILE A 20 8.96 -20.24 -33.25
CA ILE A 20 8.40 -19.96 -31.92
C ILE A 20 7.72 -18.59 -32.06
N PRO A 21 6.44 -18.44 -31.69
CA PRO A 21 5.79 -17.14 -31.73
C PRO A 21 6.61 -16.17 -30.87
N SER A 22 7.12 -15.10 -31.47
CA SER A 22 7.68 -13.99 -30.71
C SER A 22 6.55 -13.40 -29.87
N HIS A 23 6.56 -13.68 -28.57
CA HIS A 23 5.72 -12.98 -27.63
C HIS A 23 6.06 -11.49 -27.75
N HIS A 24 5.12 -10.72 -28.32
CA HIS A 24 5.22 -9.28 -28.56
C HIS A 24 5.82 -8.56 -27.34
N ASP A 25 6.95 -7.86 -27.53
CA ASP A 25 7.49 -6.93 -26.53
C ASP A 25 6.40 -5.93 -26.13
N ALA A 26 5.84 -6.09 -24.92
CA ALA A 26 4.84 -5.16 -24.43
C ALA A 26 5.43 -3.74 -24.41
N PRO A 27 4.70 -2.72 -24.89
CA PRO A 27 5.28 -1.42 -25.15
C PRO A 27 5.77 -0.75 -23.86
N LEU A 28 6.91 -0.07 -23.97
CA LEU A 28 7.44 0.84 -22.95
C LEU A 28 6.91 2.27 -23.10
N THR A 29 6.17 2.55 -24.18
CA THR A 29 5.51 3.84 -24.40
C THR A 29 4.00 3.67 -24.37
N ILE A 30 3.33 4.30 -23.40
CA ILE A 30 1.89 4.14 -23.13
C ILE A 30 1.21 5.51 -23.12
N LYS A 31 0.12 5.67 -23.86
CA LYS A 31 -0.73 6.86 -23.78
C LYS A 31 -1.67 6.77 -22.59
N THR A 32 -1.70 7.82 -21.78
CA THR A 32 -2.55 7.94 -20.59
C THR A 32 -3.24 9.31 -20.57
N THR A 33 -4.19 9.50 -19.64
CA THR A 33 -4.83 10.80 -19.38
C THR A 33 -3.84 11.87 -18.90
N SER A 34 -2.70 11.45 -18.34
CA SER A 34 -1.62 12.36 -17.92
C SER A 34 -0.69 12.76 -19.05
N GLY A 35 -0.71 12.05 -20.18
CA GLY A 35 0.24 12.20 -21.28
C GLY A 35 0.79 10.86 -21.76
N GLU A 36 1.77 10.92 -22.66
CA GLU A 36 2.46 9.73 -23.20
C GLU A 36 3.65 9.37 -22.32
N LEU A 37 3.58 8.25 -21.61
CA LEU A 37 4.60 7.80 -20.67
C LEU A 37 5.63 6.93 -21.37
N THR A 38 6.92 7.12 -21.06
CA THR A 38 8.00 6.22 -21.44
C THR A 38 8.64 5.61 -20.20
N GLY A 39 8.39 4.32 -19.97
CA GLY A 39 8.96 3.52 -18.89
C GLY A 39 10.33 2.92 -19.24
N PHE A 40 10.76 1.93 -18.47
CA PHE A 40 12.01 1.21 -18.67
C PHE A 40 11.93 -0.23 -18.15
N ILE A 41 12.97 -1.03 -18.43
CA ILE A 41 13.20 -2.34 -17.86
C ILE A 41 14.44 -2.24 -16.99
N ASN A 42 14.34 -2.68 -15.74
CA ASN A 42 15.47 -2.71 -14.81
C ASN A 42 16.27 -4.01 -15.00
N GLU A 43 17.60 -3.93 -15.01
CA GLU A 43 18.48 -5.10 -15.14
C GLU A 43 18.26 -6.15 -14.04
N THR A 44 17.84 -5.74 -12.84
CA THR A 44 17.56 -6.67 -11.74
C THR A 44 16.19 -7.34 -11.88
N ALA A 45 15.33 -6.84 -12.76
CA ALA A 45 13.99 -7.36 -13.04
C ALA A 45 13.67 -7.32 -14.57
N PRO A 46 14.42 -8.07 -15.40
CA PRO A 46 14.34 -7.98 -16.87
C PRO A 46 12.98 -8.37 -17.45
N SER A 47 12.11 -9.04 -16.68
CA SER A 47 10.75 -9.40 -17.11
C SER A 47 9.67 -8.41 -16.63
N VAL A 48 10.06 -7.21 -16.22
CA VAL A 48 9.15 -6.19 -15.67
C VAL A 48 9.34 -4.85 -16.37
N ARG A 49 8.24 -4.31 -16.87
CA ARG A 49 8.14 -2.92 -17.33
C ARG A 49 7.81 -2.04 -16.13
N GLN A 50 8.63 -1.02 -15.90
CA GLN A 50 8.48 -0.10 -14.78
C GLN A 50 8.20 1.31 -15.31
N PHE A 51 7.18 1.94 -14.75
CA PHE A 51 6.80 3.32 -15.03
C PHE A 51 6.78 4.06 -13.68
N LEU A 52 7.87 4.74 -13.36
CA LEU A 52 8.07 5.38 -12.07
C LEU A 52 7.88 6.89 -12.18
N GLY A 53 7.29 7.51 -11.15
CA GLY A 53 7.08 8.96 -11.12
C GLY A 53 6.04 9.45 -12.13
N VAL A 54 4.93 8.73 -12.29
CA VAL A 54 3.82 9.12 -13.18
C VAL A 54 2.91 10.13 -12.46
N PRO A 55 2.76 11.37 -12.96
CA PRO A 55 1.90 12.36 -12.30
C PRO A 55 0.43 11.98 -12.51
N PHE A 56 -0.36 11.91 -11.44
CA PHE A 56 -1.80 11.62 -11.53
C PHE A 56 -2.68 12.85 -11.28
N ALA A 57 -2.10 13.92 -10.73
CA ALA A 57 -2.78 15.17 -10.40
C ALA A 57 -1.90 16.38 -10.71
N GLU A 58 -2.50 17.58 -10.76
CA GLU A 58 -1.74 18.84 -10.73
C GLU A 58 -0.94 18.96 -9.42
N PRO A 59 0.28 19.54 -9.45
CA PRO A 59 1.06 19.77 -8.23
C PRO A 59 0.28 20.58 -7.18
N PRO A 60 0.12 20.10 -5.93
CA PRO A 60 -0.72 20.73 -4.91
C PRO A 60 -0.01 21.89 -4.22
N VAL A 61 0.59 22.80 -4.99
CA VAL A 61 1.39 23.93 -4.51
C VAL A 61 0.59 25.23 -4.53
N LYS A 62 1.08 26.25 -3.81
CA LYS A 62 0.47 27.60 -3.79
C LYS A 62 -1.02 27.52 -3.41
N SER A 63 -1.92 28.04 -4.23
CA SER A 63 -3.37 28.03 -4.00
C SER A 63 -4.00 26.64 -4.02
N LEU A 64 -3.30 25.62 -4.52
CA LEU A 64 -3.74 24.22 -4.46
C LEU A 64 -3.30 23.50 -3.16
N ARG A 65 -2.41 24.11 -2.36
CA ARG A 65 -2.08 23.58 -1.04
C ARG A 65 -3.34 23.53 -0.18
N PHE A 66 -3.54 22.42 0.53
CA PHE A 66 -4.72 22.09 1.34
C PHE A 66 -6.03 21.84 0.57
N GLN A 67 -6.04 22.01 -0.76
CA GLN A 67 -7.24 21.80 -1.57
C GLN A 67 -7.34 20.35 -2.08
N PRO A 68 -8.53 19.90 -2.50
CA PRO A 68 -8.69 18.62 -3.18
C PRO A 68 -7.75 18.56 -4.40
N PRO A 69 -7.19 17.38 -4.73
CA PRO A 69 -6.37 17.22 -5.92
C PRO A 69 -7.16 17.57 -7.17
N ARG A 70 -6.48 18.15 -8.16
CA ARG A 70 -7.05 18.43 -9.48
C ARG A 70 -6.52 17.43 -10.49
N ARG A 71 -7.41 16.87 -11.31
CA ARG A 71 -7.03 15.91 -12.34
C ARG A 71 -6.05 16.57 -13.31
N LEU A 72 -4.95 15.89 -13.57
CA LEU A 72 -4.02 16.30 -14.62
C LEU A 72 -4.54 15.82 -15.98
N HIS A 73 -4.67 16.76 -16.91
CA HIS A 73 -4.93 16.46 -18.33
C HIS A 73 -3.72 16.90 -19.15
N GLY A 74 -2.74 16.01 -19.27
CA GLY A 74 -1.52 16.28 -20.01
C GLY A 74 -1.57 15.73 -21.44
N LYS A 75 -0.88 16.42 -22.36
CA LYS A 75 -0.76 16.01 -23.77
C LYS A 75 0.70 15.80 -24.22
N GLY A 76 1.65 15.91 -23.31
CA GLY A 76 3.09 15.79 -23.60
C GLY A 76 3.66 14.40 -23.30
N SER A 77 4.91 14.20 -23.69
CA SER A 77 5.69 13.01 -23.35
C SER A 77 6.29 13.14 -21.94
N ILE A 78 6.22 12.07 -21.15
CA ILE A 78 6.68 11.99 -19.76
C ILE A 78 7.70 10.85 -19.64
N SER A 79 8.89 11.16 -19.14
CA SER A 79 9.90 10.14 -18.83
C SER A 79 9.61 9.52 -17.46
N ALA A 80 8.99 8.34 -17.45
CA ALA A 80 8.56 7.62 -16.25
C ALA A 80 9.62 6.60 -15.81
N LYS A 81 10.86 7.07 -15.59
CA LYS A 81 12.03 6.20 -15.35
C LYS A 81 12.64 6.30 -13.95
N LYS A 82 12.12 7.20 -13.12
CA LYS A 82 12.65 7.46 -11.77
C LYS A 82 11.50 7.77 -10.84
N TYR A 83 11.61 7.34 -9.58
CA TYR A 83 10.65 7.77 -8.57
C TYR A 83 10.64 9.29 -8.46
N ALA A 84 9.43 9.83 -8.33
CA ALA A 84 9.25 11.22 -7.93
C ALA A 84 9.45 11.35 -6.40
N PRO A 85 9.77 12.55 -5.90
CA PRO A 85 9.90 12.77 -4.46
C PRO A 85 8.66 12.34 -3.68
N SER A 86 8.87 11.83 -2.46
CA SER A 86 7.79 11.61 -1.49
C SER A 86 7.16 12.94 -1.08
N CYS A 87 5.96 12.91 -0.51
CA CYS A 87 5.35 14.12 0.03
C CYS A 87 6.10 14.63 1.26
N LYS A 88 6.10 15.96 1.45
CA LYS A 88 6.61 16.63 2.65
C LYS A 88 6.02 16.00 3.92
N GLN A 89 6.88 15.44 4.76
CA GLN A 89 6.49 14.65 5.93
C GLN A 89 7.15 15.11 7.24
N ALA A 90 6.71 14.59 8.37
CA ALA A 90 7.31 14.91 9.67
C ALA A 90 8.82 14.63 9.66
N LEU A 91 9.60 15.57 10.18
CA LEU A 91 11.02 15.39 10.41
C LEU A 91 11.20 14.86 11.84
N SER A 92 11.90 13.74 11.98
CA SER A 92 12.25 13.21 13.30
C SER A 92 13.59 12.50 13.26
N ASN A 93 14.47 12.88 14.19
CA ASN A 93 15.73 12.19 14.46
C ASN A 93 15.61 11.27 15.67
N ALA A 94 14.41 11.11 16.24
CA ALA A 94 14.21 10.21 17.37
C ALA A 94 14.58 8.77 16.96
N PRO A 95 15.37 8.04 17.75
CA PRO A 95 15.73 6.68 17.40
C PRO A 95 14.47 5.80 17.42
N THR A 96 14.33 4.96 16.39
CA THR A 96 13.26 3.98 16.25
C THR A 96 13.84 2.66 15.76
N VAL A 97 13.12 1.57 15.93
CA VAL A 97 13.52 0.29 15.33
C VAL A 97 13.67 0.40 13.80
N TYR A 98 12.83 1.21 13.14
CA TYR A 98 12.89 1.41 11.70
C TYR A 98 14.16 2.17 11.27
N ASN A 99 14.48 3.30 11.88
CA ASN A 99 15.67 4.07 11.46
C ASN A 99 17.00 3.48 11.96
N GLN A 100 16.99 2.70 13.05
CA GLN A 100 18.19 2.06 13.56
C GLN A 100 18.48 0.69 12.91
N TYR A 101 17.43 -0.08 12.59
CA TYR A 101 17.59 -1.49 12.19
C TYR A 101 16.84 -1.91 10.93
N MET A 102 15.83 -1.18 10.48
CA MET A 102 14.97 -1.62 9.37
C MET A 102 14.69 -0.48 8.39
N THR A 103 15.75 0.22 7.98
CA THR A 103 15.69 1.45 7.16
C THR A 103 15.00 1.25 5.82
N GLN A 104 14.96 0.02 5.31
CA GLN A 104 14.28 -0.38 4.08
C GLN A 104 12.75 -0.16 4.12
N PHE A 105 12.15 -0.05 5.31
CA PHE A 105 10.73 0.33 5.44
C PHE A 105 10.46 1.83 5.29
N LEU A 106 11.50 2.66 5.44
CA LEU A 106 11.40 4.10 5.33
C LEU A 106 11.35 4.53 3.86
N ILE A 107 10.96 5.79 3.64
CA ILE A 107 11.06 6.40 2.32
C ILE A 107 12.52 6.53 1.91
N ASN A 108 12.76 6.30 0.62
CA ASN A 108 14.00 6.60 -0.05
C ASN A 108 13.82 7.87 -0.91
N GLY A 109 14.93 8.54 -1.23
CA GLY A 109 14.92 9.77 -2.02
C GLY A 109 14.48 11.03 -1.26
N GLY A 110 14.07 12.04 -2.02
CA GLY A 110 13.76 13.38 -1.50
C GLY A 110 12.28 13.60 -1.18
N GLN A 111 11.97 14.81 -0.68
CA GLN A 111 10.60 15.24 -0.39
C GLN A 111 10.24 16.54 -1.11
N SER A 112 9.00 16.65 -1.59
CA SER A 112 8.46 17.84 -2.28
C SER A 112 6.96 18.01 -1.98
N GLU A 113 6.42 19.21 -2.18
CA GLU A 113 4.97 19.39 -2.27
C GLU A 113 4.42 18.94 -3.62
N ASP A 114 5.21 19.09 -4.67
CA ASP A 114 4.96 18.43 -5.95
C ASP A 114 5.31 16.95 -5.80
N CYS A 115 4.36 16.18 -5.26
CA CYS A 115 4.53 14.78 -4.86
C CYS A 115 3.39 13.85 -5.29
N LEU A 116 2.38 14.34 -6.02
CA LEU A 116 1.21 13.55 -6.45
C LEU A 116 1.52 12.67 -7.67
N TYR A 117 2.36 11.67 -7.42
CA TYR A 117 2.83 10.69 -8.39
C TYR A 117 2.52 9.26 -7.95
N LEU A 118 2.35 8.39 -8.93
CA LEU A 118 2.22 6.95 -8.77
C LEU A 118 3.28 6.22 -9.59
N ASN A 119 3.41 4.92 -9.35
CA ASN A 119 4.29 4.03 -10.10
C ASN A 119 3.51 2.80 -10.55
N VAL A 120 3.77 2.32 -11.76
CA VAL A 120 3.15 1.12 -12.32
C VAL A 120 4.22 0.09 -12.63
N TYR A 121 4.04 -1.11 -12.10
CA TYR A 121 4.86 -2.29 -12.40
C TYR A 121 3.99 -3.28 -13.15
N ALA A 122 4.38 -3.61 -14.37
CA ALA A 122 3.63 -4.50 -15.24
C ALA A 122 4.55 -5.54 -15.86
N PRO A 123 4.09 -6.77 -16.10
CA PRO A 123 4.91 -7.80 -16.72
C PRO A 123 5.28 -7.43 -18.15
N LEU A 124 6.46 -7.89 -18.57
CA LEU A 124 6.89 -7.85 -19.96
C LEU A 124 6.17 -8.93 -20.78
N ASN A 125 6.02 -10.13 -20.20
CA ASN A 125 5.43 -11.31 -20.84
C ASN A 125 4.17 -11.77 -20.07
N PRO A 126 3.05 -11.03 -20.15
CA PRO A 126 1.87 -11.29 -19.34
C PRO A 126 1.25 -12.67 -19.60
N THR A 127 0.85 -13.36 -18.53
CA THR A 127 0.14 -14.66 -18.61
C THR A 127 -1.28 -14.57 -19.15
N SER A 128 -1.85 -13.37 -19.25
CA SER A 128 -3.19 -13.09 -19.79
C SER A 128 -3.22 -11.70 -20.42
N LYS A 129 -4.11 -11.47 -21.38
CA LYS A 129 -4.33 -10.15 -22.01
C LYS A 129 -4.87 -9.10 -21.05
N ARG A 130 -5.55 -9.52 -19.98
CA ARG A 130 -6.16 -8.66 -18.96
C ARG A 130 -5.79 -9.21 -17.59
N LEU A 131 -4.97 -8.46 -16.87
CA LEU A 131 -4.42 -8.87 -15.58
C LEU A 131 -5.17 -8.19 -14.42
N PRO A 132 -5.31 -8.87 -13.27
CA PRO A 132 -5.76 -8.20 -12.05
C PRO A 132 -4.76 -7.11 -11.64
N VAL A 133 -5.29 -6.05 -11.03
CA VAL A 133 -4.52 -4.87 -10.61
C VAL A 133 -4.62 -4.70 -9.10
N MET A 134 -3.48 -4.60 -8.43
CA MET A 134 -3.40 -4.25 -7.02
C MET A 134 -2.92 -2.81 -6.86
N ILE A 135 -3.67 -2.01 -6.14
CA ILE A 135 -3.35 -0.59 -5.90
C ILE A 135 -2.97 -0.47 -4.43
N TYR A 136 -1.68 -0.22 -4.15
CA TYR A 136 -1.13 -0.16 -2.80
C TYR A 136 -1.06 1.27 -2.25
N ILE A 137 -1.69 1.49 -1.10
CA ILE A 137 -1.62 2.73 -0.30
C ILE A 137 -0.59 2.53 0.82
N PRO A 138 0.52 3.31 0.84
CA PRO A 138 1.52 3.18 1.89
C PRO A 138 0.99 3.67 3.26
N GLY A 139 1.47 3.01 4.31
CA GLY A 139 1.28 3.42 5.70
C GLY A 139 2.16 4.61 6.12
N GLY A 140 2.32 4.79 7.44
CA GLY A 140 3.12 5.87 8.02
C GLY A 140 2.33 6.84 8.91
N GLY A 141 1.27 6.35 9.57
CA GLY A 141 0.52 7.10 10.58
C GLY A 141 -0.17 8.37 10.08
N PHE A 142 -0.34 8.52 8.76
CA PHE A 142 -0.71 9.78 8.10
C PHE A 142 0.26 10.94 8.32
N THR A 143 1.46 10.71 8.87
CA THR A 143 2.48 11.74 9.12
C THR A 143 3.68 11.62 8.20
N GLY A 144 3.91 10.42 7.64
CA GLY A 144 4.94 10.10 6.66
C GLY A 144 4.59 8.89 5.82
N GLY A 145 5.58 8.35 5.11
CA GLY A 145 5.42 7.29 4.11
C GLY A 145 5.46 7.81 2.67
N GLY A 146 5.49 6.88 1.72
CA GLY A 146 5.63 7.18 0.29
C GLY A 146 5.82 5.90 -0.53
N ALA A 147 5.84 6.07 -1.85
CA ALA A 147 5.91 4.95 -2.79
C ALA A 147 7.32 4.37 -2.98
N ASP A 148 8.37 5.19 -2.81
CA ASP A 148 9.77 4.75 -2.89
C ASP A 148 10.20 4.22 -1.53
N SER A 149 9.92 2.94 -1.27
CA SER A 149 10.31 2.22 -0.05
C SER A 149 10.80 0.84 -0.45
N LEU A 150 12.07 0.55 -0.13
CA LEU A 150 12.82 -0.60 -0.64
C LEU A 150 12.14 -1.95 -0.39
N TYR A 151 11.49 -2.12 0.77
CA TYR A 151 10.74 -3.34 1.10
C TYR A 151 9.35 -3.46 0.45
N LYS A 152 8.95 -2.48 -0.36
CA LYS A 152 7.61 -2.38 -0.95
C LYS A 152 7.67 -2.23 -2.48
N ILE A 153 8.75 -2.73 -3.10
CA ILE A 153 8.94 -2.76 -4.55
C ILE A 153 8.47 -4.13 -5.07
N PRO A 154 7.43 -4.21 -5.91
CA PRO A 154 6.80 -5.48 -6.29
C PRO A 154 7.45 -6.19 -7.49
N ASP A 155 8.61 -5.71 -7.96
CA ASP A 155 9.20 -6.13 -9.23
C ASP A 155 9.58 -7.61 -9.24
N LYS A 156 10.12 -8.15 -8.14
CA LYS A 156 10.46 -9.59 -8.03
C LYS A 156 9.23 -10.48 -8.07
N TRP A 157 8.15 -10.06 -7.42
CA TRP A 157 6.89 -10.79 -7.44
C TRP A 157 6.26 -10.82 -8.84
N ILE A 158 6.27 -9.68 -9.53
CA ILE A 158 5.78 -9.58 -10.92
C ILE A 158 6.68 -10.36 -11.86
N GLN A 159 8.00 -10.25 -11.71
CA GLN A 159 8.98 -11.02 -12.50
C GLN A 159 8.68 -12.51 -12.43
N LYS A 160 8.50 -13.05 -11.21
CA LYS A 160 8.24 -14.47 -10.98
C LYS A 160 6.92 -14.95 -11.59
N THR A 161 5.85 -14.16 -11.47
CA THR A 161 4.49 -14.63 -11.79
C THR A 161 3.97 -14.20 -13.15
N GLN A 162 4.41 -13.05 -13.65
CA GLN A 162 3.89 -12.40 -14.86
C GLN A 162 2.35 -12.28 -14.91
N ALA A 163 1.68 -12.26 -13.75
CA ALA A 163 0.24 -12.53 -13.65
C ALA A 163 -0.59 -11.42 -13.03
N HIS A 164 -0.01 -10.26 -12.75
CA HIS A 164 -0.70 -9.11 -12.16
C HIS A 164 0.06 -7.81 -12.40
N ILE A 165 -0.61 -6.69 -12.13
CA ILE A 165 -0.02 -5.36 -12.09
C ILE A 165 -0.10 -4.85 -10.66
N VAL A 166 0.96 -4.17 -10.20
CA VAL A 166 0.95 -3.45 -8.93
C VAL A 166 1.16 -1.96 -9.21
N VAL A 167 0.34 -1.14 -8.56
CA VAL A 167 0.45 0.33 -8.56
C VAL A 167 0.80 0.77 -7.15
N THR A 168 1.90 1.50 -6.98
CA THR A 168 2.26 2.16 -5.71
C THR A 168 2.06 3.67 -5.86
N MET A 169 1.78 4.38 -4.78
CA MET A 169 1.41 5.80 -4.86
C MET A 169 1.98 6.63 -3.73
N ASN A 170 2.11 7.93 -4.00
CA ASN A 170 2.14 8.95 -2.96
C ASN A 170 0.73 9.51 -2.74
N TYR A 171 0.50 10.02 -1.53
CA TYR A 171 -0.62 10.89 -1.18
C TYR A 171 -0.12 11.91 -0.16
N ARG A 172 -0.75 13.09 -0.08
CA ARG A 172 -0.35 14.10 0.92
C ARG A 172 -0.62 13.59 2.33
N VAL A 173 0.34 13.82 3.21
CA VAL A 173 0.32 13.45 4.64
C VAL A 173 0.37 14.70 5.52
N ASN A 174 0.20 14.53 6.83
CA ASN A 174 0.24 15.56 7.88
C ASN A 174 -0.60 16.82 7.55
N VAL A 175 -0.19 17.99 8.00
CA VAL A 175 -0.83 19.28 7.71
C VAL A 175 -1.02 19.53 6.20
N PHE A 176 -0.17 18.99 5.32
CA PHE A 176 -0.33 19.16 3.86
C PHE A 176 -1.54 18.40 3.30
N GLY A 177 -1.85 17.22 3.84
CA GLY A 177 -2.96 16.36 3.39
C GLY A 177 -4.20 16.38 4.29
N PHE A 178 -4.02 16.72 5.56
CA PHE A 178 -5.03 16.67 6.61
C PHE A 178 -5.00 17.95 7.45
N PRO A 179 -5.15 19.13 6.81
CA PRO A 179 -4.94 20.42 7.46
C PRO A 179 -5.88 20.63 8.65
N ASN A 180 -7.10 20.08 8.62
CA ASN A 180 -8.13 20.33 9.63
C ASN A 180 -8.27 21.82 9.95
N ALA A 181 -8.41 22.62 8.89
CA ALA A 181 -8.60 24.06 8.94
C ALA A 181 -10.05 24.41 8.59
N LYS A 182 -10.60 25.43 9.24
CA LYS A 182 -12.01 25.84 9.11
C LYS A 182 -12.46 26.07 7.66
N ASP A 183 -11.63 26.78 6.89
CA ASP A 183 -11.95 27.19 5.52
C ASP A 183 -11.38 26.23 4.45
N ALA A 184 -10.77 25.10 4.87
CA ALA A 184 -10.21 24.12 3.96
C ALA A 184 -11.20 22.98 3.68
N HIS A 185 -11.07 22.38 2.49
CA HIS A 185 -11.58 21.03 2.29
C HIS A 185 -10.80 20.06 3.18
N GLN A 186 -11.54 19.15 3.82
CA GLN A 186 -10.92 18.17 4.70
C GLN A 186 -10.38 16.99 3.92
N ASN A 187 -9.45 16.26 4.55
CA ASN A 187 -8.99 14.96 4.09
C ASN A 187 -8.48 14.94 2.64
N ALA A 188 -7.78 16.00 2.22
CA ALA A 188 -7.18 16.10 0.89
C ALA A 188 -6.30 14.88 0.55
N GLY A 189 -5.60 14.31 1.53
CA GLY A 189 -4.84 13.06 1.37
C GLY A 189 -5.69 11.84 1.01
N LEU A 190 -6.93 11.71 1.52
CA LEU A 190 -7.85 10.64 1.10
C LEU A 190 -8.38 10.88 -0.32
N LEU A 191 -8.57 12.15 -0.69
CA LEU A 191 -8.99 12.52 -2.05
C LEU A 191 -7.86 12.27 -3.07
N ASP A 192 -6.60 12.43 -2.68
CA ASP A 192 -5.43 12.04 -3.50
C ASP A 192 -5.47 10.53 -3.81
N GLN A 193 -5.74 9.70 -2.80
CA GLN A 193 -5.84 8.25 -2.96
C GLN A 193 -7.02 7.87 -3.87
N ARG A 194 -8.18 8.53 -3.73
CA ARG A 194 -9.31 8.34 -4.64
C ARG A 194 -8.94 8.70 -6.08
N MET A 195 -8.19 9.78 -6.28
CA MET A 195 -7.73 10.18 -7.61
C MET A 195 -6.80 9.14 -8.24
N VAL A 196 -5.94 8.48 -7.46
CA VAL A 196 -5.11 7.36 -7.96
C VAL A 196 -6.00 6.21 -8.43
N VAL A 197 -7.00 5.80 -7.64
CA VAL A 197 -7.91 4.72 -8.05
C VAL A 197 -8.65 5.04 -9.35
N GLU A 198 -9.09 6.29 -9.49
CA GLU A 198 -9.72 6.77 -10.72
C GLU A 198 -8.75 6.83 -11.90
N TRP A 199 -7.51 7.29 -11.67
CA TRP A 199 -6.48 7.30 -12.71
C TRP A 199 -6.17 5.88 -13.18
N VAL A 200 -6.06 4.92 -12.27
CA VAL A 200 -5.79 3.51 -12.61
C VAL A 200 -6.97 2.94 -13.40
N ARG A 201 -8.22 3.18 -13.00
CA ARG A 201 -9.41 2.79 -13.79
C ARG A 201 -9.34 3.31 -15.22
N ASP A 202 -8.95 4.58 -15.39
CA ASP A 202 -8.96 5.25 -16.69
C ASP A 202 -7.79 4.82 -17.60
N ASN A 203 -6.69 4.28 -17.04
CA ASN A 203 -5.42 4.10 -17.77
C ASN A 203 -4.84 2.68 -17.76
N VAL A 204 -5.19 1.83 -16.79
CA VAL A 204 -4.45 0.56 -16.55
C VAL A 204 -4.55 -0.44 -17.70
N ALA A 205 -5.58 -0.31 -18.54
CA ALA A 205 -5.73 -1.10 -19.78
C ALA A 205 -4.52 -0.94 -20.71
N GLY A 206 -3.91 0.25 -20.79
CA GLY A 206 -2.70 0.49 -21.58
C GLY A 206 -1.49 -0.31 -21.09
N PHE A 207 -1.49 -0.70 -19.82
CA PHE A 207 -0.42 -1.49 -19.21
C PHE A 207 -0.71 -3.00 -19.25
N GLY A 208 -1.87 -3.42 -19.75
CA GLY A 208 -2.33 -4.83 -19.77
C GLY A 208 -3.19 -5.22 -18.56
N GLY A 209 -3.61 -4.26 -17.73
CA GLY A 209 -4.50 -4.50 -16.60
C GLY A 209 -5.97 -4.48 -17.00
N ASP A 210 -6.81 -5.14 -16.19
CA ASP A 210 -8.26 -5.06 -16.32
C ASP A 210 -8.81 -3.97 -15.37
N PRO A 211 -9.37 -2.86 -15.89
CA PRO A 211 -9.99 -1.85 -15.04
C PRO A 211 -11.23 -2.37 -14.28
N ASN A 212 -11.76 -3.54 -14.64
CA ASN A 212 -12.87 -4.18 -13.93
C ASN A 212 -12.42 -5.19 -12.87
N GLN A 213 -11.11 -5.47 -12.77
CA GLN A 213 -10.53 -6.44 -11.83
C GLN A 213 -9.41 -5.79 -11.01
N MET A 214 -9.77 -4.75 -10.25
CA MET A 214 -8.85 -4.01 -9.39
C MET A 214 -9.14 -4.27 -7.92
N VAL A 215 -8.11 -4.35 -7.08
CA VAL A 215 -8.23 -4.39 -5.62
C VAL A 215 -7.44 -3.25 -4.98
N LEU A 216 -7.99 -2.66 -3.92
CA LEU A 216 -7.31 -1.66 -3.12
C LEU A 216 -6.67 -2.33 -1.91
N TRP A 217 -5.38 -2.11 -1.73
CA TRP A 217 -4.57 -2.72 -0.69
C TRP A 217 -3.84 -1.62 0.07
N GLY A 218 -3.72 -1.75 1.39
CA GLY A 218 -2.96 -0.80 2.18
C GLY A 218 -2.48 -1.43 3.48
N GLN A 219 -1.48 -0.79 4.07
CA GLN A 219 -0.91 -1.20 5.35
C GLN A 219 -0.95 -0.03 6.35
N SER A 220 -1.20 -0.30 7.64
CA SER A 220 -1.24 0.73 8.69
C SER A 220 -2.24 1.85 8.37
N ALA A 221 -1.84 3.12 8.42
CA ALA A 221 -2.64 4.26 7.94
C ALA A 221 -3.18 4.07 6.51
N GLY A 222 -2.45 3.35 5.64
CA GLY A 222 -2.93 2.93 4.33
C GLY A 222 -4.07 1.90 4.41
N ALA A 223 -4.01 0.94 5.34
CA ALA A 223 -5.12 0.01 5.62
C ALA A 223 -6.33 0.73 6.22
N GLY A 224 -6.10 1.74 7.07
CA GLY A 224 -7.14 2.66 7.54
C GLY A 224 -7.77 3.45 6.40
N SER A 225 -6.97 3.87 5.42
CA SER A 225 -7.43 4.54 4.20
C SER A 225 -8.28 3.64 3.32
N VAL A 226 -7.87 2.38 3.11
CA VAL A 226 -8.70 1.33 2.45
C VAL A 226 -10.04 1.19 3.19
N GLY A 227 -9.96 1.18 4.52
CA GLY A 227 -11.07 1.34 5.46
C GLY A 227 -12.03 2.45 5.05
N MET A 228 -11.57 3.68 5.19
CA MET A 228 -12.34 4.90 4.93
C MET A 228 -12.93 4.91 3.51
N TYR A 229 -12.16 4.47 2.51
CA TYR A 229 -12.60 4.34 1.13
C TYR A 229 -13.82 3.42 0.97
N GLY A 230 -13.81 2.26 1.63
CA GLY A 230 -14.93 1.31 1.62
C GLY A 230 -16.24 1.87 2.22
N TYR A 231 -16.15 2.84 3.14
CA TYR A 231 -17.30 3.50 3.75
C TYR A 231 -17.74 4.78 3.03
N ALA A 232 -16.82 5.48 2.37
CA ALA A 232 -17.06 6.71 1.62
C ALA A 232 -17.76 6.44 0.29
N TYR A 233 -17.42 5.34 -0.38
CA TYR A 233 -17.90 5.05 -1.74
C TYR A 233 -18.72 3.74 -1.85
N PRO A 234 -19.74 3.51 -1.00
CA PRO A 234 -20.49 2.25 -1.00
C PRO A 234 -21.27 1.99 -2.30
N LYS A 235 -21.55 3.04 -3.08
CA LYS A 235 -22.25 2.97 -4.37
C LYS A 235 -21.35 3.16 -5.59
N ASP A 236 -20.09 3.54 -5.40
CA ASP A 236 -19.13 3.84 -6.47
C ASP A 236 -17.70 3.42 -6.08
N LEU A 237 -17.55 2.15 -5.69
CA LEU A 237 -16.29 1.65 -5.13
C LEU A 237 -15.13 1.61 -6.16
N ILE A 238 -15.42 1.53 -7.47
CA ILE A 238 -14.43 1.27 -8.56
C ILE A 238 -13.72 -0.10 -8.46
N VAL A 239 -13.17 -0.46 -7.30
CA VAL A 239 -12.48 -1.74 -7.05
C VAL A 239 -13.46 -2.89 -6.72
N LYS A 240 -12.98 -4.13 -6.78
CA LYS A 240 -13.76 -5.36 -6.54
C LYS A 240 -13.46 -6.06 -5.22
N GLY A 241 -12.39 -5.67 -4.54
CA GLY A 241 -11.96 -6.24 -3.26
C GLY A 241 -11.04 -5.28 -2.52
N LEU A 242 -10.97 -5.46 -1.20
CA LEU A 242 -10.19 -4.61 -0.30
C LEU A 242 -9.24 -5.47 0.55
N ILE A 243 -8.05 -4.95 0.85
CA ILE A 243 -7.04 -5.59 1.71
C ILE A 243 -6.51 -4.55 2.69
N SER A 244 -6.69 -4.80 3.99
CA SER A 244 -6.29 -3.93 5.09
C SER A 244 -5.34 -4.65 6.03
N ASP A 245 -4.04 -4.46 5.80
CA ASP A 245 -2.97 -5.05 6.60
C ASP A 245 -2.68 -4.15 7.82
N SER A 246 -2.90 -4.66 9.02
CA SER A 246 -2.65 -3.95 10.28
C SER A 246 -3.33 -2.58 10.36
N GLY A 247 -4.62 -2.49 10.01
CA GLY A 247 -5.39 -1.26 10.17
C GLY A 247 -6.88 -1.38 9.91
N ALA A 248 -7.64 -0.41 10.42
CA ALA A 248 -9.10 -0.38 10.44
C ALA A 248 -9.63 1.01 10.07
N PRO A 249 -10.88 1.16 9.57
CA PRO A 249 -11.43 2.44 9.09
C PRO A 249 -11.52 3.54 10.16
N SER A 250 -11.65 3.19 11.43
CA SER A 250 -11.74 4.14 12.56
C SER A 250 -10.38 4.58 13.11
N MET A 251 -9.30 3.93 12.67
CA MET A 251 -7.96 4.20 13.18
C MET A 251 -7.48 5.60 12.78
N LEU A 252 -6.94 6.34 13.77
CA LEU A 252 -6.38 7.69 13.59
C LEU A 252 -7.37 8.73 13.03
N VAL A 253 -8.69 8.48 13.15
CA VAL A 253 -9.73 9.45 12.78
C VAL A 253 -10.01 10.38 13.96
N LYS A 254 -9.81 11.68 13.76
CA LYS A 254 -10.15 12.71 14.74
C LYS A 254 -11.60 13.19 14.60
N PRO A 255 -12.21 13.70 15.67
CA PRO A 255 -13.47 14.44 15.57
C PRO A 255 -13.33 15.65 14.65
N TYR A 256 -14.34 15.89 13.80
CA TYR A 256 -14.41 17.09 12.98
C TYR A 256 -14.73 18.33 13.83
N GLY A 257 -14.23 19.49 13.40
CA GLY A 257 -14.59 20.80 13.98
C GLY A 257 -13.61 21.39 15.00
N ASN A 258 -12.57 20.65 15.41
CA ASN A 258 -11.51 21.20 16.25
C ASN A 258 -10.30 21.63 15.39
N TYR A 259 -10.15 22.93 15.15
CA TYR A 259 -9.12 23.48 14.27
C TYR A 259 -7.85 23.94 15.01
N THR A 260 -7.74 23.68 16.31
CA THR A 260 -6.68 24.19 17.21
C THR A 260 -5.27 23.85 16.73
N ASP A 261 -5.05 22.65 16.19
CA ASP A 261 -3.73 22.22 15.73
C ASP A 261 -3.28 23.07 14.53
N PHE A 262 -4.18 23.34 13.59
CA PHE A 262 -3.91 24.22 12.46
C PHE A 262 -3.68 25.65 12.90
N ASP A 263 -4.53 26.17 13.80
CA ASP A 263 -4.40 27.52 14.36
C ASP A 263 -3.05 27.73 15.06
N THR A 264 -2.58 26.71 15.79
CA THR A 264 -1.30 26.72 16.51
C THR A 264 -0.12 26.83 15.55
N ILE A 265 -0.10 26.02 14.49
CA ILE A 265 0.95 26.07 13.48
C ILE A 265 0.88 27.38 12.69
N ALA A 266 -0.33 27.81 12.31
CA ALA A 266 -0.53 29.05 11.59
C ALA A 266 -0.03 30.27 12.38
N ALA A 267 -0.30 30.35 13.67
CA ALA A 267 0.18 31.43 14.53
C ALA A 267 1.72 31.51 14.57
N LYS A 268 2.40 30.35 14.66
CA LYS A 268 3.88 30.29 14.63
C LYS A 268 4.48 30.76 13.30
N LEU A 269 3.72 30.64 12.21
CA LEU A 269 4.11 31.06 10.87
C LEU A 269 3.63 32.49 10.53
N GLY A 270 3.11 33.23 11.52
CA GLY A 270 2.62 34.60 11.34
C GLY A 270 1.25 34.71 10.67
N CYS A 271 0.55 33.60 10.46
CA CYS A 271 -0.80 33.57 9.90
C CYS A 271 -1.85 33.66 11.00
N LYS A 272 -2.44 34.85 11.15
CA LYS A 272 -3.49 35.14 12.14
C LYS A 272 -4.76 34.34 11.85
N ALA A 273 -5.43 33.90 12.92
CA ALA A 273 -6.74 33.24 12.84
C ALA A 273 -7.79 34.16 12.21
N GLY A 274 -8.74 33.55 11.48
CA GLY A 274 -9.80 34.24 10.75
C GLY A 274 -9.87 33.82 9.28
N SER A 275 -10.74 34.47 8.51
CA SER A 275 -11.12 34.06 7.15
C SER A 275 -9.99 34.09 6.10
N LYS A 276 -8.82 34.65 6.44
CA LYS A 276 -7.64 34.74 5.56
C LYS A 276 -6.50 33.83 6.01
N GLN A 277 -6.68 33.06 7.09
CA GLN A 277 -5.61 32.22 7.65
C GLN A 277 -5.16 31.15 6.65
N LEU A 278 -6.11 30.50 5.97
CA LEU A 278 -5.80 29.49 4.96
C LEU A 278 -5.02 30.09 3.79
N GLU A 279 -5.46 31.23 3.26
CA GLU A 279 -4.78 31.95 2.16
C GLU A 279 -3.36 32.38 2.57
N CYS A 280 -3.18 32.81 3.82
CA CYS A 280 -1.86 33.10 4.37
C CYS A 280 -0.98 31.84 4.40
N MET A 281 -1.52 30.73 4.93
CA MET A 281 -0.81 29.45 5.05
C MET A 281 -0.44 28.84 3.69
N GLN A 282 -1.19 29.14 2.64
CA GLN A 282 -0.87 28.76 1.26
C GLN A 282 0.36 29.50 0.69
N LYS A 283 0.74 30.64 1.28
CA LYS A 283 1.91 31.45 0.86
C LYS A 283 3.19 31.13 1.65
N VAL A 284 3.09 30.39 2.76
CA VAL A 284 4.24 29.99 3.57
C VAL A 284 5.16 29.06 2.77
N ASP A 285 6.48 29.17 2.96
CA ASP A 285 7.41 28.19 2.37
C ASP A 285 7.13 26.78 2.89
N ALA A 286 7.17 25.79 1.99
CA ALA A 286 6.84 24.41 2.34
C ALA A 286 7.79 23.80 3.37
N SER A 287 9.08 24.13 3.27
CA SER A 287 10.11 23.61 4.17
C SER A 287 10.02 24.27 5.53
N GLU A 288 9.66 25.55 5.58
CA GLU A 288 9.37 26.23 6.85
C GLU A 288 8.11 25.67 7.53
N LEU A 289 7.01 25.45 6.79
CA LEU A 289 5.82 24.79 7.32
C LEU A 289 6.15 23.38 7.84
N GLN A 290 6.90 22.59 7.07
CA GLN A 290 7.35 21.27 7.46
C GLN A 290 8.16 21.31 8.77
N LYS A 291 9.10 22.24 8.88
CA LYS A 291 9.95 22.43 10.05
C LYS A 291 9.11 22.81 11.28
N VAL A 292 8.28 23.85 11.18
CA VAL A 292 7.43 24.31 12.29
C VAL A 292 6.45 23.24 12.74
N TYR A 293 5.86 22.47 11.81
CA TYR A 293 5.05 21.30 12.13
C TYR A 293 5.84 20.28 12.95
N SER A 294 7.06 19.94 12.50
CA SER A 294 7.90 18.91 13.14
C SER A 294 8.42 19.31 14.52
N GLU A 295 8.64 20.60 14.75
CA GLU A 295 9.14 21.15 16.03
C GLU A 295 8.03 21.47 17.04
N THR A 296 6.76 21.48 16.60
CA THR A 296 5.64 21.81 17.49
C THR A 296 5.11 20.55 18.18
N ALA A 297 5.35 20.45 19.48
CA ALA A 297 4.81 19.36 20.29
C ALA A 297 3.28 19.46 20.42
N GLY A 298 2.61 18.31 20.45
CA GLY A 298 1.18 18.19 20.77
C GLY A 298 0.21 18.38 19.59
N VAL A 299 0.67 18.85 18.43
CA VAL A 299 -0.18 18.93 17.23
C VAL A 299 -0.23 17.59 16.50
N SER A 300 -1.36 17.27 15.88
CA SER A 300 -1.49 16.07 15.06
C SER A 300 -2.45 16.30 13.90
N PHE A 301 -2.01 15.92 12.70
CA PHE A 301 -2.78 16.09 11.47
C PHE A 301 -3.01 14.71 10.85
N THR A 302 -4.21 14.20 11.06
CA THR A 302 -4.70 12.90 10.57
C THR A 302 -6.13 13.09 10.04
N PRO A 303 -6.74 12.07 9.39
CA PRO A 303 -8.10 12.20 8.90
C PRO A 303 -9.10 12.67 9.96
N VAL A 304 -10.08 13.46 9.55
CA VAL A 304 -11.20 13.88 10.40
C VAL A 304 -12.50 13.25 9.92
N GLY A 305 -13.41 12.93 10.84
CA GLY A 305 -14.75 12.43 10.54
C GLY A 305 -15.64 13.49 9.91
N ASP A 306 -15.37 13.85 8.66
CA ASP A 306 -16.11 14.85 7.86
C ASP A 306 -17.44 14.34 7.29
N ASN A 307 -17.80 13.09 7.61
CA ASN A 307 -18.99 12.39 7.11
C ASN A 307 -19.08 12.30 5.59
N THR A 308 -17.94 12.45 4.90
CA THR A 308 -17.84 12.36 3.44
C THR A 308 -16.78 11.35 3.05
N THR A 309 -15.53 11.60 3.44
CA THR A 309 -14.40 10.72 3.14
C THR A 309 -14.04 9.81 4.31
N ALA A 310 -14.29 10.26 5.55
CA ALA A 310 -14.09 9.47 6.76
C ALA A 310 -15.24 9.70 7.75
N PHE A 311 -15.48 8.72 8.62
CA PHE A 311 -16.66 8.68 9.48
C PHE A 311 -16.27 8.31 10.91
N SER A 312 -16.80 9.05 11.88
CA SER A 312 -16.53 8.78 13.31
C SER A 312 -17.33 7.60 13.87
N ASN A 313 -18.42 7.17 13.20
CA ASN A 313 -19.26 6.05 13.64
C ASN A 313 -19.43 5.03 12.50
N THR A 314 -18.43 4.16 12.33
CA THR A 314 -18.45 3.11 11.31
C THR A 314 -19.45 1.99 11.65
N THR A 315 -19.68 1.72 12.94
CA THR A 315 -20.65 0.70 13.39
C THR A 315 -22.09 1.03 12.98
N ASP A 316 -22.55 2.28 13.11
CA ASP A 316 -23.87 2.71 12.61
C ASP A 316 -23.98 2.51 11.09
N ARG A 317 -22.92 2.88 10.36
CA ARG A 317 -22.90 2.75 8.91
C ARG A 317 -22.96 1.29 8.48
N LEU A 318 -22.24 0.39 9.15
CA LEU A 318 -22.32 -1.05 8.92
C LEU A 318 -23.74 -1.57 9.12
N ALA A 319 -24.36 -1.22 10.26
CA ALA A 319 -25.71 -1.63 10.61
C ALA A 319 -26.76 -1.19 9.58
N ARG A 320 -26.56 -0.01 8.99
CA ARG A 320 -27.47 0.60 8.01
C ARG A 320 -27.16 0.23 6.55
N GLY A 321 -26.15 -0.59 6.27
CA GLY A 321 -25.80 -0.92 4.89
C GLY A 321 -25.06 0.18 4.14
N LEU A 322 -24.49 1.16 4.84
CA LEU A 322 -23.79 2.33 4.29
C LEU A 322 -22.27 2.09 4.14
N VAL A 323 -21.92 0.89 3.69
CA VAL A 323 -20.56 0.43 3.43
C VAL A 323 -20.56 -0.45 2.17
N THR A 324 -19.40 -0.62 1.55
CA THR A 324 -19.23 -1.60 0.48
C THR A 324 -19.53 -3.03 0.93
N LYS A 325 -20.04 -3.83 -0.01
CA LYS A 325 -20.41 -5.25 0.18
C LYS A 325 -19.39 -6.22 -0.42
N VAL A 326 -18.29 -5.71 -0.97
CA VAL A 326 -17.24 -6.54 -1.57
C VAL A 326 -16.49 -7.34 -0.49
N PRO A 327 -15.86 -8.46 -0.85
CA PRO A 327 -14.96 -9.17 0.06
C PRO A 327 -13.78 -8.32 0.50
N TRP A 328 -13.37 -8.52 1.75
CA TRP A 328 -12.32 -7.73 2.40
C TRP A 328 -11.40 -8.61 3.24
N ILE A 329 -10.09 -8.52 3.02
CA ILE A 329 -9.06 -9.11 3.89
C ILE A 329 -8.66 -8.12 4.98
N PHE A 330 -8.65 -8.56 6.23
CA PHE A 330 -8.06 -7.86 7.37
C PHE A 330 -7.01 -8.74 8.02
N GLY A 331 -5.95 -8.12 8.54
CA GLY A 331 -5.01 -8.83 9.39
C GLY A 331 -4.21 -7.95 10.33
N ASN A 332 -3.42 -8.60 11.17
CA ASN A 332 -2.41 -7.95 12.01
C ASN A 332 -1.27 -8.91 12.28
N ASN A 333 -0.17 -8.36 12.76
CA ASN A 333 1.02 -9.09 13.15
C ASN A 333 1.01 -9.39 14.65
N ALA A 334 1.82 -10.35 15.08
CA ALA A 334 1.90 -10.77 16.48
C ALA A 334 2.54 -9.74 17.42
N ASN A 335 3.37 -8.85 16.91
CA ASN A 335 4.12 -7.87 17.71
C ASN A 335 3.98 -6.45 17.17
N GLU A 336 2.75 -6.02 16.85
CA GLU A 336 2.45 -4.67 16.34
C GLU A 336 3.14 -3.55 17.15
N GLY A 337 3.22 -3.73 18.46
CA GLY A 337 3.79 -2.77 19.39
C GLY A 337 5.29 -2.50 19.23
N ALA A 338 6.08 -3.47 18.74
CA ALA A 338 7.54 -3.35 18.70
C ALA A 338 8.04 -2.19 17.81
N GLY A 339 7.22 -1.76 16.85
CA GLY A 339 7.47 -0.60 15.99
C GLY A 339 7.07 0.76 16.58
N PHE A 340 6.34 0.78 17.68
CA PHE A 340 5.72 1.99 18.24
C PHE A 340 6.37 2.45 19.54
N GLY A 341 5.94 3.61 20.05
CA GLY A 341 6.35 4.14 21.35
C GLY A 341 7.84 4.52 21.43
N THR A 342 8.32 4.69 22.66
CA THR A 342 9.73 5.01 22.91
C THR A 342 10.61 3.80 22.61
N TYR A 343 11.54 3.98 21.68
CA TYR A 343 12.50 2.93 21.31
C TYR A 343 13.38 2.51 22.49
N ASN A 344 13.52 1.19 22.67
CA ASN A 344 14.38 0.57 23.67
C ASN A 344 15.19 -0.57 23.03
N LYS A 345 16.52 -0.48 23.10
CA LYS A 345 17.43 -1.49 22.54
C LYS A 345 17.34 -2.84 23.27
N SER A 346 16.96 -2.82 24.55
CA SER A 346 16.91 -4.00 25.41
C SER A 346 15.66 -4.87 25.19
N GLY A 347 14.69 -4.41 24.40
CA GLY A 347 13.48 -5.16 24.09
C GLY A 347 12.23 -4.30 24.03
N VAL A 348 11.12 -4.93 23.62
CA VAL A 348 9.80 -4.29 23.61
C VAL A 348 9.32 -4.05 25.04
N SER A 349 8.82 -2.85 25.31
CA SER A 349 8.24 -2.49 26.61
C SER A 349 6.74 -2.86 26.69
N ALA A 350 6.22 -2.94 27.91
CA ALA A 350 4.78 -3.12 28.13
C ALA A 350 3.95 -1.98 27.51
N SER A 351 4.47 -0.74 27.50
CA SER A 351 3.79 0.40 26.88
C SER A 351 3.73 0.28 25.36
N GLN A 352 4.79 -0.21 24.73
CA GLN A 352 4.81 -0.48 23.30
C GLN A 352 3.78 -1.54 22.90
N LEU A 353 3.71 -2.65 23.65
CA LEU A 353 2.69 -3.69 23.46
C LEU A 353 1.27 -3.14 23.64
N ALA A 354 1.02 -2.34 24.67
CA ALA A 354 -0.26 -1.70 24.91
C ALA A 354 -0.66 -0.75 23.77
N ILE A 355 0.29 0.04 23.24
CA ILE A 355 0.06 0.90 22.08
C ILE A 355 -0.29 0.06 20.84
N GLY A 356 0.47 -0.99 20.54
CA GLY A 356 0.18 -1.86 19.40
C GLY A 356 -1.22 -2.49 19.48
N ARG A 357 -1.62 -2.94 20.68
CA ARG A 357 -2.97 -3.46 20.92
C ARG A 357 -4.04 -2.41 20.70
N ALA A 358 -3.91 -1.24 21.32
CA ALA A 358 -4.92 -0.18 21.27
C ALA A 358 -5.01 0.50 19.90
N ALA A 359 -3.88 0.67 19.20
CA ALA A 359 -3.82 1.37 17.93
C ALA A 359 -4.13 0.46 16.73
N ILE A 360 -3.75 -0.83 16.79
CA ILE A 360 -3.86 -1.75 15.64
C ILE A 360 -4.78 -2.92 15.95
N VAL A 361 -4.41 -3.77 16.90
CA VAL A 361 -5.06 -5.10 17.03
C VAL A 361 -6.54 -4.99 17.36
N CYS A 362 -6.90 -4.18 18.36
CA CYS A 362 -8.30 -4.07 18.78
C CYS A 362 -9.19 -3.31 17.80
N PRO A 363 -8.74 -2.21 17.16
CA PRO A 363 -9.49 -1.62 16.07
C PRO A 363 -9.76 -2.59 14.89
N VAL A 364 -8.77 -3.42 14.53
CA VAL A 364 -8.93 -4.45 13.49
C VAL A 364 -9.92 -5.52 13.93
N ALA A 365 -9.78 -6.06 15.14
CA ALA A 365 -10.69 -7.05 15.71
C ALA A 365 -12.14 -6.54 15.74
N ALA A 366 -12.34 -5.30 16.23
CA ALA A 366 -13.65 -4.68 16.29
C ALA A 366 -14.28 -4.47 14.91
N GLU A 367 -13.52 -4.06 13.90
CA GLU A 367 -14.05 -3.96 12.53
C GLU A 367 -14.46 -5.33 11.99
N VAL A 368 -13.62 -6.35 12.17
CA VAL A 368 -13.88 -7.72 11.70
C VAL A 368 -15.13 -8.30 12.37
N GLU A 369 -15.26 -8.15 13.69
CA GLU A 369 -16.44 -8.58 14.46
C GLU A 369 -17.70 -7.89 13.97
N ASN A 370 -17.67 -6.55 13.82
CA ASN A 370 -18.82 -5.79 13.35
C ASN A 370 -19.21 -6.18 11.92
N ARG A 371 -18.23 -6.42 11.03
CA ARG A 371 -18.50 -6.86 9.66
C ARG A 371 -19.15 -8.24 9.61
N GLU A 372 -18.65 -9.19 10.39
CA GLU A 372 -19.24 -10.53 10.48
C GLU A 372 -20.65 -10.49 11.07
N LYS A 373 -20.87 -9.70 12.13
CA LYS A 373 -22.18 -9.49 12.75
C LYS A 373 -23.26 -9.08 11.73
N TYR A 374 -22.90 -8.25 10.76
CA TYR A 374 -23.82 -7.79 9.71
C TYR A 374 -23.68 -8.57 8.37
N GLY A 375 -22.94 -9.69 8.37
CA GLY A 375 -22.87 -10.60 7.23
C GLY A 375 -22.04 -10.09 6.03
N TYR A 376 -21.10 -9.16 6.26
CA TYR A 376 -20.19 -8.69 5.21
C TYR A 376 -19.03 -9.67 5.02
N PRO A 377 -18.69 -10.07 3.78
CA PRO A 377 -17.66 -11.08 3.55
C PRO A 377 -16.30 -10.58 4.00
N THR A 378 -15.73 -11.28 4.98
CA THR A 378 -14.48 -10.89 5.62
C THR A 378 -13.54 -12.09 5.67
N TYR A 379 -12.27 -11.84 5.38
CA TYR A 379 -11.17 -12.78 5.58
C TYR A 379 -10.27 -12.20 6.67
N ARG A 380 -9.80 -13.04 7.58
CA ARG A 380 -8.98 -12.63 8.73
C ARG A 380 -7.66 -13.39 8.75
N TYR A 381 -6.53 -12.70 8.86
CA TYR A 381 -5.23 -13.32 9.08
C TYR A 381 -4.53 -12.82 10.35
N TYR A 382 -3.63 -13.64 10.87
CA TYR A 382 -2.70 -13.33 11.94
C TYR A 382 -1.30 -13.77 11.54
N TYR A 383 -0.36 -12.83 11.41
CA TYR A 383 1.00 -13.09 10.97
C TYR A 383 1.98 -13.18 12.16
N THR A 384 2.74 -14.27 12.22
CA THR A 384 3.64 -14.57 13.35
C THR A 384 5.11 -14.76 12.95
N GLY A 385 5.48 -14.40 11.70
CA GLY A 385 6.83 -14.63 11.19
C GLY A 385 7.91 -13.82 11.90
N ASN A 386 9.06 -14.46 12.15
CA ASN A 386 10.23 -13.83 12.78
C ASN A 386 11.48 -14.19 11.98
N PHE A 387 11.77 -13.39 10.94
CA PHE A 387 12.88 -13.61 10.02
C PHE A 387 13.94 -12.53 10.24
N SER A 388 15.18 -12.92 10.53
CA SER A 388 16.24 -11.99 10.96
C SER A 388 16.71 -11.02 9.87
N ASN A 389 16.54 -11.38 8.61
CA ASN A 389 16.74 -10.49 7.47
C ASN A 389 15.68 -9.38 7.39
N ILE A 390 14.49 -9.57 7.95
CA ILE A 390 13.43 -8.54 8.02
C ILE A 390 13.42 -7.83 9.38
N SER A 391 13.46 -8.62 10.46
CA SER A 391 13.40 -8.22 11.87
C SER A 391 14.72 -8.63 12.58
N PRO A 392 15.78 -7.82 12.50
CA PRO A 392 17.15 -8.25 12.82
C PRO A 392 17.47 -8.42 14.30
N LEU A 393 16.61 -7.95 15.20
CA LEU A 393 16.74 -8.20 16.63
C LEU A 393 15.68 -9.21 17.08
N PRO A 394 16.05 -10.20 17.91
CA PRO A 394 15.17 -11.32 18.24
C PRO A 394 13.86 -10.91 18.93
N TRP A 395 13.85 -9.76 19.60
CA TRP A 395 12.66 -9.23 20.29
C TRP A 395 11.70 -8.45 19.38
N ILE A 396 12.11 -8.09 18.15
CA ILE A 396 11.26 -7.38 17.19
C ILE A 396 10.15 -8.32 16.70
N GLY A 397 10.51 -9.54 16.29
CA GLY A 397 9.55 -10.54 15.85
C GLY A 397 8.70 -10.10 14.65
N ALA A 398 7.44 -10.52 14.65
CA ALA A 398 6.43 -10.07 13.70
C ALA A 398 5.97 -8.64 14.05
N THR A 399 6.87 -7.66 13.91
CA THR A 399 6.57 -6.25 14.17
C THR A 399 5.65 -5.67 13.11
N HIS A 400 5.08 -4.49 13.37
CA HIS A 400 4.23 -3.77 12.44
C HIS A 400 4.91 -3.62 11.05
N SER A 401 4.23 -4.08 9.99
CA SER A 401 4.70 -4.13 8.58
C SER A 401 5.67 -5.26 8.20
N ALA A 402 6.08 -6.14 9.12
CA ALA A 402 7.06 -7.20 8.87
C ALA A 402 6.63 -8.27 7.85
N GLU A 403 5.35 -8.33 7.51
CA GLU A 403 4.76 -9.20 6.49
C GLU A 403 4.95 -8.67 5.07
N LEU A 404 5.12 -7.35 4.90
CA LEU A 404 5.18 -6.72 3.58
C LEU A 404 6.35 -7.20 2.71
N PRO A 405 7.61 -7.34 3.20
CA PRO A 405 8.71 -7.77 2.35
C PRO A 405 8.47 -9.17 1.74
N LEU A 406 7.71 -10.02 2.42
CA LEU A 406 7.31 -11.35 1.93
C LEU A 406 6.28 -11.21 0.80
N ILE A 407 5.24 -10.40 1.01
CA ILE A 407 4.19 -10.17 0.00
C ILE A 407 4.75 -9.46 -1.25
N PHE A 408 5.59 -8.44 -1.07
CA PHE A 408 6.22 -7.70 -2.18
C PHE A 408 7.35 -8.47 -2.85
N GLY A 409 7.91 -9.50 -2.22
CA GLY A 409 8.98 -10.32 -2.77
C GLY A 409 10.38 -9.71 -2.62
N THR A 410 10.58 -8.81 -1.66
CA THR A 410 11.86 -8.12 -1.40
C THR A 410 12.61 -8.68 -0.19
N HIS A 411 12.05 -9.69 0.47
CA HIS A 411 12.53 -10.23 1.75
C HIS A 411 14.01 -10.66 1.74
N TYR A 412 14.52 -11.17 0.61
CA TYR A 412 15.88 -11.69 0.48
C TYR A 412 16.93 -10.64 0.02
N GLU A 413 16.53 -9.39 -0.27
CA GLU A 413 17.39 -8.46 -1.03
C GLU A 413 18.44 -7.72 -0.19
N TYR A 414 18.27 -7.61 1.14
CA TYR A 414 19.04 -6.62 1.91
C TYR A 414 19.93 -7.22 3.01
N ARG A 415 19.34 -7.85 4.05
CA ARG A 415 20.10 -8.25 5.26
C ARG A 415 20.53 -9.71 5.26
N GLY A 416 20.25 -10.43 4.18
CA GLY A 416 20.61 -11.83 4.02
C GLY A 416 19.62 -12.55 3.14
N ASN A 417 20.08 -13.69 2.61
CA ASN A 417 19.22 -14.59 1.84
C ASN A 417 18.15 -15.20 2.74
N SER A 418 16.96 -15.36 2.17
CA SER A 418 15.87 -16.02 2.86
C SER A 418 16.07 -17.52 2.95
N THR A 419 15.61 -18.08 4.07
CA THR A 419 15.58 -19.54 4.26
C THR A 419 14.55 -20.18 3.34
N GLU A 420 14.65 -21.49 3.11
CA GLU A 420 13.64 -22.23 2.33
C GLU A 420 12.23 -22.07 2.92
N TYR A 421 12.11 -22.12 4.25
CA TYR A 421 10.83 -21.89 4.93
C TYR A 421 10.31 -20.46 4.72
N GLU A 422 11.19 -19.46 4.71
CA GLU A 422 10.78 -18.08 4.44
C GLU A 422 10.32 -17.89 2.99
N TRP A 423 10.98 -18.54 2.02
CA TRP A 423 10.50 -18.61 0.63
C TRP A 423 9.12 -19.26 0.53
N GLN A 424 8.89 -20.36 1.24
CA GLN A 424 7.57 -21.01 1.30
C GLN A 424 6.49 -20.05 1.84
N VAL A 425 6.81 -19.29 2.89
CA VAL A 425 5.90 -18.27 3.43
C VAL A 425 5.62 -17.18 2.39
N ALA A 426 6.66 -16.62 1.76
CA ALA A 426 6.52 -15.57 0.76
C ALA A 426 5.67 -16.03 -0.43
N ASP A 427 5.97 -17.21 -0.99
CA ASP A 427 5.27 -17.78 -2.14
C ASP A 427 3.81 -18.10 -1.82
N GLY A 428 3.55 -18.66 -0.64
CA GLY A 428 2.20 -18.95 -0.17
C GLY A 428 1.37 -17.69 0.03
N MET A 429 1.92 -16.67 0.69
CA MET A 429 1.25 -15.36 0.87
C MET A 429 1.00 -14.68 -0.48
N GLN A 430 2.00 -14.58 -1.35
CA GLN A 430 1.85 -14.02 -2.69
C GLN A 430 0.76 -14.74 -3.49
N SER A 431 0.67 -16.07 -3.38
CA SER A 431 -0.37 -16.87 -4.03
C SER A 431 -1.77 -16.54 -3.52
N LEU A 432 -1.94 -16.34 -2.20
CA LEU A 432 -3.23 -15.96 -1.61
C LEU A 432 -3.65 -14.55 -2.02
N TRP A 433 -2.75 -13.56 -1.96
CA TRP A 433 -3.03 -12.18 -2.36
C TRP A 433 -3.37 -12.11 -3.85
N LEU A 434 -2.59 -12.79 -4.71
CA LEU A 434 -2.84 -12.86 -6.14
C LEU A 434 -4.17 -13.54 -6.46
N SER A 435 -4.50 -14.63 -5.76
CA SER A 435 -5.78 -15.33 -5.91
C SER A 435 -6.96 -14.43 -5.56
N PHE A 436 -6.86 -13.70 -4.44
CA PHE A 436 -7.87 -12.73 -4.05
C PHE A 436 -8.02 -11.62 -5.10
N ALA A 437 -6.91 -11.06 -5.62
CA ALA A 437 -7.00 -10.02 -6.64
C ALA A 437 -7.60 -10.51 -7.96
N LYS A 438 -7.32 -11.76 -8.36
CA LYS A 438 -7.94 -12.40 -9.54
C LYS A 438 -9.44 -12.58 -9.38
N ASN A 439 -9.89 -12.91 -8.18
CA ASN A 439 -11.31 -13.15 -7.90
C ASN A 439 -11.65 -12.88 -6.43
N PRO A 440 -12.03 -11.64 -6.06
CA PRO A 440 -12.56 -11.34 -4.74
C PRO A 440 -13.95 -11.98 -4.61
N THR A 441 -14.00 -13.19 -4.06
CA THR A 441 -15.22 -13.99 -3.92
C THR A 441 -15.52 -14.34 -2.46
N LYS A 442 -16.74 -14.83 -2.20
CA LYS A 442 -17.17 -15.42 -0.93
C LYS A 442 -16.83 -16.92 -0.80
N ASN A 443 -16.32 -17.55 -1.88
CA ASN A 443 -16.11 -18.99 -1.97
C ASN A 443 -14.74 -19.47 -1.41
N GLY A 444 -14.08 -18.63 -0.61
CA GLY A 444 -12.72 -18.87 -0.12
C GLY A 444 -11.64 -18.42 -1.10
N ILE A 445 -10.48 -18.07 -0.55
CA ILE A 445 -9.26 -17.76 -1.29
C ILE A 445 -8.45 -19.05 -1.41
N LYS A 446 -8.04 -19.41 -2.62
CA LYS A 446 -7.25 -20.63 -2.88
C LYS A 446 -5.89 -20.26 -3.45
N GLY A 447 -4.82 -20.72 -2.84
CA GLY A 447 -3.46 -20.44 -3.29
C GLY A 447 -2.51 -21.46 -2.67
N ASP A 448 -1.47 -21.85 -3.40
CA ASP A 448 -0.42 -22.76 -2.92
C ASP A 448 -0.92 -24.00 -2.16
N GLY A 449 -1.92 -24.70 -2.73
CA GLY A 449 -2.48 -25.92 -2.15
C GLY A 449 -3.37 -25.74 -0.92
N VAL A 450 -3.60 -24.52 -0.42
CA VAL A 450 -4.49 -24.25 0.71
C VAL A 450 -5.78 -23.54 0.30
N THR A 451 -6.78 -23.61 1.18
CA THR A 451 -8.03 -22.85 1.07
C THR A 451 -8.22 -22.03 2.34
N TRP A 452 -8.31 -20.72 2.20
CA TRP A 452 -8.64 -19.77 3.26
C TRP A 452 -10.13 -19.41 3.17
N PRO A 453 -10.98 -19.90 4.08
CA PRO A 453 -12.40 -19.62 4.07
C PRO A 453 -12.72 -18.21 4.58
N LEU A 454 -13.96 -17.76 4.37
CA LEU A 454 -14.48 -16.58 5.07
C LEU A 454 -14.36 -16.77 6.58
N TYR A 455 -14.03 -15.68 7.27
CA TYR A 455 -13.92 -15.64 8.70
C TYR A 455 -15.27 -16.00 9.37
N LYS A 456 -15.20 -16.70 10.49
CA LYS A 456 -16.30 -16.85 11.43
C LYS A 456 -15.72 -16.90 12.85
N PRO A 457 -16.22 -16.06 13.77
CA PRO A 457 -15.88 -16.15 15.20
C PRO A 457 -16.08 -17.58 15.72
N ASP A 458 -15.29 -17.98 16.71
CA ASP A 458 -15.28 -19.31 17.34
C ASP A 458 -15.07 -20.52 16.42
N GLN A 459 -14.89 -20.30 15.11
CA GLN A 459 -14.55 -21.33 14.14
C GLN A 459 -13.09 -21.12 13.76
N LYS A 460 -12.29 -22.19 13.73
CA LYS A 460 -10.88 -22.12 13.29
C LYS A 460 -10.81 -21.75 11.81
N LYS A 461 -10.97 -20.47 11.48
CA LYS A 461 -11.12 -19.91 10.12
C LYS A 461 -10.28 -18.65 9.91
N MET A 462 -9.54 -18.20 10.91
CA MET A 462 -8.49 -17.19 10.73
C MET A 462 -7.25 -17.85 10.14
N ALA A 463 -6.67 -17.26 9.09
CA ALA A 463 -5.39 -17.72 8.55
C ALA A 463 -4.25 -17.34 9.51
N VAL A 464 -3.53 -18.32 10.03
CA VAL A 464 -2.30 -18.09 10.79
C VAL A 464 -1.14 -18.27 9.83
N LEU A 465 -0.41 -17.18 9.58
CA LEU A 465 0.67 -17.10 8.60
C LEU A 465 2.02 -17.15 9.31
N ALA A 466 2.92 -17.99 8.79
CA ALA A 466 4.26 -18.21 9.33
C ALA A 466 4.27 -18.62 10.81
N GLU A 467 3.47 -19.61 11.20
CA GLU A 467 3.30 -20.06 12.58
C GLU A 467 4.62 -20.54 13.18
N ALA A 468 5.26 -19.69 13.99
CA ALA A 468 6.43 -20.00 14.83
C ALA A 468 7.52 -20.85 14.12
N GLY A 469 7.74 -20.64 12.82
CA GLY A 469 8.75 -21.39 12.05
C GLY A 469 8.36 -22.81 11.64
N LYS A 470 7.12 -23.26 11.89
CA LYS A 470 6.69 -24.66 11.68
C LYS A 470 5.80 -24.86 10.47
N LYS A 471 4.90 -23.92 10.22
CA LYS A 471 3.94 -23.98 9.11
C LYS A 471 3.75 -22.62 8.51
N TRP A 472 3.83 -22.55 7.18
CA TRP A 472 3.58 -21.30 6.48
C TRP A 472 2.10 -20.87 6.55
N PHE A 473 1.17 -21.84 6.57
CA PHE A 473 -0.27 -21.61 6.69
C PHE A 473 -0.97 -22.68 7.53
N GLN A 474 -1.90 -22.24 8.35
CA GLN A 474 -2.97 -23.07 8.91
C GLN A 474 -4.17 -22.21 9.30
N LEU A 475 -5.28 -22.86 9.66
CA LEU A 475 -6.44 -22.16 10.23
C LEU A 475 -6.40 -22.23 11.76
N GLY A 476 -6.58 -21.08 12.41
CA GLY A 476 -6.57 -20.92 13.86
C GLY A 476 -7.84 -20.25 14.40
N PRO A 477 -8.08 -20.36 15.72
CA PRO A 477 -9.16 -19.66 16.40
C PRO A 477 -8.80 -18.17 16.62
N GLU A 478 -9.81 -17.35 16.85
CA GLU A 478 -9.64 -15.91 17.13
C GLU A 478 -8.89 -15.63 18.45
N SER A 479 -8.94 -16.58 19.40
CA SER A 479 -8.24 -16.51 20.68
C SER A 479 -6.72 -16.35 20.59
N LEU A 480 -6.13 -16.59 19.41
CA LEU A 480 -4.72 -16.30 19.15
C LEU A 480 -4.40 -14.80 19.09
N THR A 481 -5.39 -13.93 18.81
CA THR A 481 -5.16 -12.50 18.65
C THR A 481 -6.32 -11.59 19.08
N ASP A 482 -7.58 -11.96 18.86
CA ASP A 482 -8.72 -11.07 19.08
C ASP A 482 -9.20 -11.06 20.55
N ASP A 483 -9.07 -12.17 21.28
CA ASP A 483 -9.45 -12.28 22.71
C ASP A 483 -8.71 -11.33 23.65
N GLN A 484 -7.59 -10.75 23.20
CA GLN A 484 -6.87 -9.77 24.01
C GLN A 484 -7.58 -8.41 24.09
N CYS A 485 -8.65 -8.23 23.30
CA CYS A 485 -9.41 -6.99 23.21
C CYS A 485 -10.69 -6.98 24.05
N SER A 486 -11.10 -8.13 24.62
CA SER A 486 -12.31 -8.28 25.42
C SER A 486 -12.14 -7.93 26.92
N LYS A 487 -11.14 -7.09 27.25
CA LYS A 487 -10.95 -6.46 28.57
C LYS A 487 -10.39 -5.03 28.47
N ALA A 488 -11.01 -4.18 27.65
CA ALA A 488 -10.73 -2.74 27.61
C ALA A 488 -12.02 -1.95 27.71
#